data_AF-A0A8C6SV97-F1
#
_entry.id   AF-A0A8C6SV97-F1
#
_cell.length_a   1.000
_cell.length_b   1.000
_cell.length_c   1.000
_cell.angle_alpha   90.00
_cell.angle_beta   90.00
_cell.angle_gamma   90.00
#
_symmetry.space_group_name_H-M   'P 1'
#
loop_
_entity.id
_entity.type
_entity.pdbx_description
1 polymer ?
#
loop_
_entity_poly.entity_id
_entity_poly.type
_entity_poly.pdbx_seq_one_letter_code
_entity_poly.pdbx_strand_id
1 'polypeptide(L)'
;MFAVSRLTWQWSVVAEVFTLNNLFVGLLFLSTASFHCAESGTQRSKIAHLGAFCCGLGLCNQHTLVIYVVLVIPWVLRRLYCEKELSLRSIASLAVCFGAGFLPYVYMPVSSYMNAARWSWGDQTTVSGLLTHLLRSEYGTFSLLASRLLLSCWICNLKKKVLSLNKLQASVFNEMCLSCFRKSGTVSLLVTAMLLVYSLFFAWRANLDIGRPLLLGVVERFWLQSDAAVCVLAGLGLNRTCSILERKLGSGAFWKITGWLLTITLFVHSVHTSHK
;
A
#
# COMPACT_ATOMS: atom_id res chain seq x y z
N MET A 1 -1.08 -13.01 -8.13
CA MET A 1 -2.41 -12.60 -7.62
C MET A 1 -2.64 -11.10 -7.82
N PHE A 2 -1.92 -10.20 -7.14
CA PHE A 2 -2.13 -8.75 -7.28
C PHE A 2 -2.09 -8.25 -8.74
N ALA A 3 -1.03 -8.60 -9.48
CA ALA A 3 -0.82 -8.15 -10.86
C ALA A 3 -1.90 -8.62 -11.86
N VAL A 4 -2.55 -9.76 -11.59
CA VAL A 4 -3.58 -10.35 -12.47
C VAL A 4 -4.99 -10.08 -11.98
N SER A 5 -5.16 -9.24 -10.96
CA SER A 5 -6.48 -8.78 -10.57
C SER A 5 -6.99 -7.75 -11.58
N ARG A 6 -8.27 -7.84 -11.95
CA ARG A 6 -8.92 -6.92 -12.91
C ARG A 6 -8.60 -5.46 -12.64
N LEU A 7 -8.69 -5.02 -11.39
CA LEU A 7 -8.47 -3.62 -11.01
C LEU A 7 -7.01 -3.20 -11.23
N THR A 8 -6.04 -3.99 -10.76
CA THR A 8 -4.62 -3.69 -10.96
C THR A 8 -4.23 -3.73 -12.43
N TRP A 9 -4.75 -4.69 -13.20
CA TRP A 9 -4.50 -4.80 -14.63
C TRP A 9 -5.10 -3.62 -15.41
N GLN A 10 -6.35 -3.25 -15.11
CA GLN A 10 -7.02 -2.12 -15.77
C GLN A 10 -6.24 -0.81 -15.56
N TRP A 11 -5.77 -0.56 -14.34
CA TRP A 11 -5.03 0.68 -14.04
C TRP A 11 -3.55 0.61 -14.43
N SER A 12 -3.00 -0.57 -14.77
CA SER A 12 -1.63 -0.68 -15.27
C SER A 12 -1.48 -0.31 -16.75
N VAL A 13 -2.57 -0.43 -17.53
CA VAL A 13 -2.58 -0.10 -18.97
C VAL A 13 -3.00 1.34 -19.27
N VAL A 14 -3.41 2.10 -18.24
CA VAL A 14 -3.83 3.50 -18.36
C VAL A 14 -2.72 4.40 -17.82
N ALA A 15 -2.45 5.52 -18.52
CA ALA A 15 -1.48 6.52 -18.10
C ALA A 15 -2.00 7.37 -16.93
N GLU A 16 -2.10 6.76 -15.76
CA GLU A 16 -2.45 7.41 -14.49
C GLU A 16 -1.41 7.11 -13.40
N VAL A 17 -1.47 7.83 -12.29
CA VAL A 17 -0.50 7.77 -11.18
C VAL A 17 -0.48 6.45 -10.40
N PHE A 18 -1.48 5.59 -10.60
CA PHE A 18 -1.72 4.41 -9.78
C PHE A 18 -0.67 3.31 -9.96
N THR A 19 -0.17 3.12 -11.17
CA THR A 19 0.85 2.09 -11.46
C THR A 19 2.15 2.40 -10.74
N LEU A 20 2.60 3.65 -10.83
CA LEU A 20 3.79 4.11 -10.13
C LEU A 20 3.59 4.10 -8.61
N ASN A 21 2.39 4.43 -8.13
CA ASN A 21 2.06 4.30 -6.70
C ASN A 21 2.18 2.84 -6.22
N ASN A 22 1.67 1.88 -7.01
CA ASN A 22 1.76 0.45 -6.69
C ASN A 22 3.22 -0.02 -6.59
N LEU A 23 4.11 0.51 -7.44
CA LEU A 23 5.56 0.26 -7.31
C LEU A 23 6.08 0.76 -5.96
N PHE A 24 5.77 2.00 -5.57
CA PHE A 24 6.22 2.55 -4.28
C PHE A 24 5.64 1.80 -3.08
N VAL A 25 4.38 1.37 -3.14
CA VAL A 25 3.77 0.50 -2.11
C VAL A 25 4.52 -0.84 -2.03
N GLY A 26 4.85 -1.44 -3.18
CA GLY A 26 5.66 -2.66 -3.25
C GLY A 26 7.06 -2.49 -2.66
N LEU A 27 7.75 -1.39 -3.01
CA LEU A 27 9.06 -1.04 -2.45
C LEU A 27 8.98 -0.79 -0.94
N LEU A 28 7.89 -0.21 -0.44
CA LEU A 28 7.66 -0.04 1.00
C LEU A 28 7.53 -1.38 1.72
N PHE A 29 6.75 -2.32 1.18
CA PHE A 29 6.62 -3.66 1.74
C PHE A 29 7.94 -4.43 1.69
N LEU A 30 8.66 -4.36 0.56
CA LEU A 30 9.96 -4.99 0.40
C LEU A 30 10.95 -4.40 1.41
N SER A 31 11.06 -3.08 1.51
CA SER A 31 11.94 -2.41 2.46
C SER A 31 11.60 -2.77 3.90
N THR A 32 10.30 -2.86 4.24
CA THR A 32 9.83 -3.27 5.58
C THR A 32 10.26 -4.70 5.91
N ALA A 33 10.07 -5.64 4.96
CA ALA A 33 10.46 -7.03 5.13
C ALA A 33 11.98 -7.19 5.20
N SER A 34 12.73 -6.57 4.30
CA SER A 34 14.18 -6.59 4.29
C SER A 34 14.77 -5.95 5.54
N PHE A 35 14.19 -4.85 6.03
CA PHE A 35 14.60 -4.21 7.28
C PHE A 35 14.36 -5.13 8.49
N HIS A 36 13.24 -5.86 8.49
CA HIS A 36 12.96 -6.83 9.54
C HIS A 36 13.93 -8.01 9.55
N CYS A 37 14.31 -8.50 8.38
CA CYS A 37 15.21 -9.65 8.19
C CYS A 37 16.70 -9.27 8.24
N ALA A 38 17.05 -7.99 8.31
CA ALA A 38 18.44 -7.56 8.29
C ALA A 38 19.15 -7.87 9.62
N GLU A 39 20.22 -8.64 9.53
CA GLU A 39 20.98 -9.14 10.69
C GLU A 39 21.98 -8.08 11.20
N SER A 40 22.57 -7.29 10.30
CA SER A 40 23.55 -6.27 10.63
C SER A 40 22.99 -4.85 10.67
N GLY A 41 23.52 -4.01 11.57
CA GLY A 41 23.14 -2.60 11.66
C GLY A 41 23.45 -1.79 10.40
N THR A 42 24.55 -2.11 9.71
CA THR A 42 24.90 -1.49 8.43
C THR A 42 23.85 -1.79 7.35
N GLN A 43 23.37 -3.03 7.28
CA GLN A 43 22.32 -3.41 6.34
C GLN A 43 20.99 -2.75 6.69
N ARG A 44 20.61 -2.75 7.97
CA ARG A 44 19.41 -2.04 8.47
C ARG A 44 19.44 -0.56 8.12
N SER A 45 20.58 0.09 8.34
CA SER A 45 20.78 1.49 7.98
C SER A 45 20.60 1.71 6.49
N LYS A 46 21.26 0.94 5.62
CA LYS A 46 21.12 1.06 4.16
C LYS A 46 19.66 0.93 3.70
N ILE A 47 18.96 -0.08 4.21
CA ILE A 47 17.54 -0.31 3.86
C ILE A 47 16.66 0.83 4.38
N ALA A 48 16.92 1.35 5.57
CA ALA A 48 16.17 2.48 6.12
C ALA A 48 16.37 3.77 5.30
N HIS A 49 17.58 4.06 4.83
CA HIS A 49 17.84 5.23 3.97
C HIS A 49 17.19 5.08 2.59
N LEU A 50 17.31 3.90 1.96
CA LEU A 50 16.64 3.62 0.69
C LEU A 50 15.11 3.70 0.86
N GLY A 51 14.58 3.13 1.93
CA GLY A 51 13.16 3.20 2.28
C GLY A 51 12.70 4.64 2.50
N ALA A 52 13.48 5.46 3.21
CA ALA A 52 13.19 6.88 3.42
C ALA A 52 13.12 7.65 2.10
N PHE A 53 14.11 7.45 1.22
CA PHE A 53 14.13 8.05 -0.11
C PHE A 53 12.94 7.62 -0.97
N CYS A 54 12.63 6.33 -1.02
CA CYS A 54 11.48 5.78 -1.74
C CYS A 54 10.13 6.29 -1.18
N CYS A 55 10.01 6.47 0.14
CA CYS A 55 8.83 7.07 0.75
C CYS A 55 8.65 8.53 0.31
N GLY A 56 9.73 9.32 0.24
CA GLY A 56 9.68 10.69 -0.27
C GLY A 56 9.23 10.76 -1.72
N LEU A 57 9.88 9.97 -2.60
CA LEU A 57 9.49 9.88 -4.01
C LEU A 57 8.04 9.40 -4.19
N GLY A 58 7.60 8.43 -3.40
CA GLY A 58 6.23 7.91 -3.45
C GLY A 58 5.19 8.95 -3.06
N LEU A 59 5.50 9.84 -2.12
CA LEU A 59 4.64 10.96 -1.75
C LEU A 59 4.57 12.03 -2.84
N CYS A 60 5.61 12.22 -3.65
CA CYS A 60 5.52 13.05 -4.86
C CYS A 60 4.54 12.49 -5.90
N ASN A 61 4.40 11.17 -5.97
CA ASN A 61 3.47 10.53 -6.89
C ASN A 61 2.02 10.54 -6.37
N GLN A 62 1.81 10.05 -5.14
CA GLN A 62 0.46 9.93 -4.59
C GLN A 62 0.47 10.02 -3.05
N HIS A 63 -0.14 11.08 -2.51
CA HIS A 63 -0.17 11.33 -1.06
C HIS A 63 -0.86 10.25 -0.22
N THR A 64 -1.68 9.36 -0.80
CA THR A 64 -2.35 8.29 -0.05
C THR A 64 -1.35 7.31 0.58
N LEU A 65 -0.12 7.25 0.05
CA LEU A 65 0.98 6.48 0.64
C LEU A 65 1.34 6.93 2.06
N VAL A 66 1.07 8.20 2.42
CA VAL A 66 1.38 8.77 3.74
C VAL A 66 0.77 7.95 4.88
N ILE A 67 -0.41 7.38 4.66
CA ILE A 67 -1.12 6.57 5.65
C ILE A 67 -0.29 5.34 6.05
N TYR A 68 0.42 4.71 5.10
CA TYR A 68 1.30 3.59 5.41
C TYR A 68 2.61 4.08 6.04
N VAL A 69 3.20 5.13 5.49
CA VAL A 69 4.49 5.68 5.93
C VAL A 69 4.44 6.11 7.41
N VAL A 70 3.35 6.76 7.83
CA VAL A 70 3.15 7.21 9.23
C VAL A 70 3.10 6.04 10.21
N LEU A 71 2.74 4.83 9.77
CA LEU A 71 2.78 3.62 10.61
C LEU A 71 4.15 2.94 10.59
N VAL A 72 4.87 2.99 9.46
CA VAL A 72 6.22 2.40 9.33
C VAL A 72 7.26 3.19 10.11
N ILE A 73 7.22 4.52 10.03
CA ILE A 73 8.26 5.37 10.63
C ILE A 73 8.42 5.10 12.14
N PRO A 74 7.36 5.15 12.97
CA PRO A 74 7.50 4.85 14.40
C PRO A 74 8.00 3.44 14.66
N TRP A 75 7.58 2.46 13.84
CA TRP A 75 8.05 1.09 13.96
C TRP A 75 9.54 0.94 13.67
N VAL A 76 10.05 1.57 12.60
CA VAL A 76 11.48 1.61 12.25
C VAL A 76 12.28 2.32 13.33
N LEU A 77 11.85 3.50 13.77
CA LEU A 77 12.54 4.27 14.81
C LEU A 77 12.61 3.50 16.13
N ARG A 78 11.51 2.86 16.54
CA ARG A 78 11.48 2.00 17.73
C ARG A 78 12.45 0.83 17.59
N ARG A 79 12.53 0.18 16.43
CA ARG A 79 13.47 -0.92 16.19
C ARG A 79 14.92 -0.43 16.31
N LEU A 80 15.27 0.67 15.64
CA LEU A 80 16.61 1.27 15.73
C LEU A 80 16.97 1.67 17.16
N TYR A 81 16.00 2.17 17.92
CA TYR A 81 16.19 2.51 19.33
C TYR A 81 16.49 1.28 20.19
N CYS A 82 15.67 0.22 20.08
CA CYS A 82 15.87 -1.02 20.83
C CYS A 82 17.22 -1.69 20.53
N GLU A 83 17.71 -1.52 19.30
CA GLU A 83 18.99 -2.07 18.84
C GLU A 83 20.17 -1.13 19.11
N LYS A 84 19.93 0.03 19.76
CA LYS A 84 20.94 1.06 20.08
C LYS A 84 21.64 1.67 18.86
N GLU A 85 20.98 1.66 17.71
CA GLU A 85 21.46 2.24 16.44
C GLU A 85 20.88 3.64 16.17
N LEU A 86 19.92 4.07 17.00
CA LEU A 86 19.30 5.38 16.88
C LEU A 86 20.23 6.46 17.46
N SER A 87 20.59 7.42 16.62
CA SER A 87 21.33 8.62 17.01
C SER A 87 20.71 9.85 16.32
N LEU A 88 20.98 11.05 16.83
CA LEU A 88 20.56 12.29 16.17
C LEU A 88 21.10 12.39 14.73
N ARG A 89 22.34 11.92 14.51
CA ARG A 89 22.95 11.85 13.18
C ARG A 89 22.20 10.88 12.26
N SER A 90 21.79 9.72 12.78
CA SER A 90 21.00 8.74 12.01
C SER A 90 19.64 9.32 11.62
N ILE A 91 18.96 10.02 12.55
CA ILE A 91 17.67 10.68 12.28
C ILE A 91 17.83 11.77 11.22
N ALA A 92 18.84 12.64 11.35
CA ALA A 92 19.12 13.68 10.39
C ALA A 92 19.42 13.09 8.99
N SER A 93 20.22 12.02 8.93
CA SER A 93 20.54 11.33 7.68
C SER A 93 19.30 10.72 7.01
N LEU A 94 18.41 10.09 7.79
CA LEU A 94 17.12 9.58 7.29
C LEU A 94 16.21 10.70 6.80
N ALA A 95 16.15 11.83 7.51
CA ALA A 95 15.38 13.00 7.12
C ALA A 95 15.91 13.62 5.80
N VAL A 96 17.24 13.68 5.64
CA VAL A 96 17.87 14.12 4.38
C VAL A 96 17.54 13.17 3.24
N CYS A 97 17.62 11.84 3.44
CA CYS A 97 17.22 10.88 2.41
C CYS A 97 15.74 10.98 2.04
N PHE A 98 14.85 11.13 3.03
CA PHE A 98 13.42 11.36 2.78
C PHE A 98 13.20 12.66 2.01
N GLY A 99 13.83 13.76 2.43
CA GLY A 99 13.76 15.05 1.75
C GLY A 99 14.35 15.03 0.34
N ALA A 100 15.41 14.27 0.10
CA ALA A 100 15.95 14.04 -1.25
C ALA A 100 14.93 13.33 -2.17
N GLY A 101 14.05 12.50 -1.61
CA GLY A 101 12.93 11.93 -2.34
C GLY A 101 11.89 12.98 -2.79
N PHE A 102 11.82 14.15 -2.15
CA PHE A 102 10.94 15.25 -2.56
C PHE A 102 11.51 16.11 -3.71
N LEU A 103 12.71 15.78 -4.21
CA LEU A 103 13.36 16.53 -5.28
C LEU A 103 12.48 16.75 -6.53
N PRO A 104 11.61 15.81 -6.97
CA PRO A 104 10.68 16.08 -8.06
C PRO A 104 9.78 17.30 -7.85
N TYR A 105 9.40 17.64 -6.61
CA TYR A 105 8.60 18.84 -6.35
C TYR A 105 9.36 20.15 -6.60
N VAL A 106 10.70 20.14 -6.62
CA VAL A 106 11.51 21.33 -6.95
C VAL A 106 11.30 21.75 -8.41
N TYR A 107 10.94 20.82 -9.29
CA TYR A 107 10.59 21.13 -10.67
C TYR A 107 9.42 22.11 -10.78
N MET A 108 8.45 22.05 -9.86
CA MET A 108 7.25 22.89 -9.90
C MET A 108 7.57 24.40 -9.82
N PRO A 109 8.21 24.93 -8.76
CA PRO A 109 8.54 26.34 -8.69
C PRO A 109 9.53 26.76 -9.78
N VAL A 110 10.48 25.90 -10.16
CA VAL A 110 11.47 26.18 -11.21
C VAL A 110 10.79 26.35 -12.58
N SER A 111 9.93 25.41 -12.97
CA SER A 111 9.22 25.47 -14.25
C SER A 111 8.18 26.60 -14.29
N SER A 112 7.57 26.93 -13.16
CA SER A 112 6.66 28.08 -13.01
C SER A 112 7.41 29.41 -13.17
N TYR A 113 8.57 29.59 -12.53
CA TYR A 113 9.38 30.81 -12.65
C TYR A 113 9.92 31.02 -14.08
N MET A 114 10.32 29.95 -14.75
CA MET A 114 10.81 30.02 -16.14
C MET A 114 9.68 30.14 -17.18
N ASN A 115 8.40 30.15 -16.77
CA ASN A 115 7.25 30.06 -17.66
C ASN A 115 7.31 28.86 -18.64
N ALA A 116 7.99 27.78 -18.23
CA ALA A 116 8.14 26.56 -19.02
C ALA A 116 6.95 25.60 -18.81
N ALA A 117 6.26 25.71 -17.66
CA ALA A 117 5.08 24.91 -17.36
C ALA A 117 3.88 25.36 -18.20
N ARG A 118 3.49 24.57 -19.19
CA ARG A 118 2.35 24.85 -20.07
C ARG A 118 0.98 24.49 -19.48
N TRP A 119 0.95 23.56 -18.51
CA TRP A 119 -0.28 23.04 -17.89
C TRP A 119 -0.09 22.84 -16.38
N SER A 120 0.24 23.91 -15.66
CA SER A 120 0.30 23.91 -14.19
C SER A 120 -1.05 24.32 -13.57
N TRP A 121 -1.37 23.73 -12.42
CA TRP A 121 -2.56 24.07 -11.63
C TRP A 121 -2.19 25.01 -10.49
N GLY A 122 -2.63 26.27 -10.60
CA GLY A 122 -2.28 27.35 -9.68
C GLY A 122 -0.91 27.98 -9.98
N ASP A 123 -0.52 28.98 -9.19
CA ASP A 123 0.80 29.61 -9.22
C ASP A 123 1.71 28.97 -8.16
N GLN A 124 2.91 28.51 -8.55
CA GLN A 124 3.91 27.92 -7.63
C GLN A 124 5.18 28.77 -7.50
N THR A 125 5.17 30.01 -7.98
CA THR A 125 6.31 30.93 -7.81
C THR A 125 6.51 31.38 -6.35
N THR A 126 5.44 31.32 -5.54
CA THR A 126 5.46 31.67 -4.12
C THR A 126 5.45 30.42 -3.23
N VAL A 127 6.02 30.53 -2.02
CA VAL A 127 5.96 29.45 -1.01
C VAL A 127 4.52 29.11 -0.65
N SER A 128 3.63 30.12 -0.55
CA SER A 128 2.21 29.89 -0.30
C SER A 128 1.56 29.10 -1.43
N GLY A 129 1.85 29.44 -2.69
CA GLY A 129 1.33 28.72 -3.85
C GLY A 129 1.83 27.27 -3.92
N LEU A 130 3.12 27.05 -3.65
CA LEU A 130 3.68 25.71 -3.54
C LEU A 130 3.02 24.88 -2.42
N LEU A 131 2.78 25.48 -1.25
CA LEU A 131 2.08 24.83 -0.14
C LEU A 131 0.62 24.53 -0.48
N THR A 132 -0.11 25.45 -1.13
CA THR A 132 -1.47 25.22 -1.63
C THR A 132 -1.52 24.01 -2.57
N HIS A 133 -0.56 23.90 -3.49
CA HIS A 133 -0.47 22.78 -4.41
C HIS A 133 -0.11 21.46 -3.68
N LEU A 134 0.91 21.48 -2.82
CA LEU A 134 1.38 20.32 -2.07
C LEU A 134 0.32 19.80 -1.08
N LEU A 135 -0.38 20.69 -0.38
CA LEU A 135 -1.49 20.33 0.52
C LEU A 135 -2.77 19.99 -0.24
N ARG A 136 -2.77 20.17 -1.57
CA ARG A 136 -3.91 19.91 -2.46
C ARG A 136 -5.16 20.68 -2.05
N SER A 137 -4.97 21.91 -1.54
CA SER A 137 -6.04 22.74 -0.98
C SER A 137 -7.14 23.05 -1.99
N GLU A 138 -6.79 23.24 -3.25
CA GLU A 138 -7.74 23.51 -4.34
C GLU A 138 -8.65 22.32 -4.70
N TYR A 139 -8.24 21.10 -4.34
CA TYR A 139 -9.05 19.90 -4.51
C TYR A 139 -10.00 19.67 -3.32
N GLY A 140 -10.09 20.65 -2.41
CA GLY A 140 -10.98 20.64 -1.26
C GLY A 140 -10.48 19.80 -0.09
N THR A 141 -9.16 19.71 0.15
CA THR A 141 -8.48 18.94 1.23
C THR A 141 -9.44 18.38 2.28
N PHE A 142 -9.70 17.07 2.20
CA PHE A 142 -10.65 16.38 3.08
C PHE A 142 -12.12 16.82 2.93
N SER A 143 -12.58 17.18 1.74
CA SER A 143 -14.00 17.25 1.36
C SER A 143 -14.23 16.49 0.05
N LEU A 144 -14.99 15.39 0.11
CA LEU A 144 -15.32 14.52 -1.04
C LEU A 144 -16.85 14.47 -1.28
N LEU A 145 -17.57 15.51 -0.83
CA LEU A 145 -19.01 15.57 -0.52
C LEU A 145 -19.37 14.89 0.82
N ALA A 146 -20.19 15.57 1.62
CA ALA A 146 -20.65 15.10 2.92
C ALA A 146 -21.94 14.27 2.76
N SER A 147 -21.92 12.97 3.03
CA SER A 147 -23.15 12.21 3.26
C SER A 147 -22.93 10.93 4.10
N ARG A 148 -23.99 10.50 4.80
CA ARG A 148 -24.02 9.53 5.91
C ARG A 148 -24.02 8.04 5.47
N LEU A 149 -23.16 7.62 4.55
CA LEU A 149 -23.17 6.26 3.96
C LEU A 149 -21.89 5.43 4.22
N LEU A 150 -21.28 5.61 5.40
CA LEU A 150 -19.93 5.10 5.72
C LEU A 150 -19.82 3.57 5.80
N LEU A 151 -20.83 2.88 6.36
CA LEU A 151 -20.78 1.43 6.59
C LEU A 151 -21.24 0.62 5.37
N SER A 152 -22.22 1.13 4.62
CA SER A 152 -22.79 0.46 3.45
C SER A 152 -21.81 0.42 2.28
N CYS A 153 -21.01 1.47 2.06
CA CYS A 153 -19.99 1.51 0.99
C CYS A 153 -18.84 0.51 1.25
N TRP A 154 -18.38 0.42 2.49
CA TRP A 154 -17.35 -0.54 2.89
C TRP A 154 -17.84 -1.98 2.70
N ILE A 155 -19.04 -2.29 3.19
CA ILE A 155 -19.69 -3.60 3.04
C ILE A 155 -19.97 -3.91 1.55
N CYS A 156 -20.36 -2.93 0.74
CA CYS A 156 -20.64 -3.14 -0.68
C CYS A 156 -19.38 -3.47 -1.49
N ASN A 157 -18.26 -2.79 -1.23
CA ASN A 157 -16.97 -3.11 -1.86
C ASN A 157 -16.43 -4.47 -1.40
N LEU A 158 -16.51 -4.77 -0.09
CA LEU A 158 -16.17 -6.10 0.41
C LEU A 158 -17.06 -7.18 -0.22
N LYS A 159 -18.37 -6.95 -0.33
CA LYS A 159 -19.32 -7.88 -0.96
C LYS A 159 -19.04 -8.09 -2.44
N LYS A 160 -18.84 -7.02 -3.23
CA LYS A 160 -18.51 -7.11 -4.66
C LYS A 160 -17.21 -7.88 -4.87
N LYS A 161 -16.23 -7.69 -4.00
CA LYS A 161 -14.92 -8.35 -4.09
C LYS A 161 -14.95 -9.82 -3.65
N VAL A 162 -15.67 -10.12 -2.58
CA VAL A 162 -15.97 -11.49 -2.14
C VAL A 162 -16.83 -12.24 -3.16
N LEU A 163 -17.66 -11.53 -3.95
CA LEU A 163 -18.42 -12.09 -5.08
C LEU A 163 -17.56 -12.34 -6.33
N SER A 164 -16.48 -11.57 -6.55
CA SER A 164 -15.59 -11.71 -7.72
C SER A 164 -14.67 -12.95 -7.65
N LEU A 165 -14.52 -13.52 -6.46
CA LEU A 165 -13.89 -14.82 -6.23
C LEU A 165 -15.00 -15.85 -5.99
N ASN A 166 -14.85 -17.09 -6.49
CA ASN A 166 -15.75 -18.17 -6.09
C ASN A 166 -15.78 -18.27 -4.54
N LYS A 167 -16.96 -18.52 -3.93
CA LYS A 167 -17.15 -18.51 -2.45
C LYS A 167 -16.08 -19.30 -1.68
N LEU A 168 -15.62 -20.43 -2.25
CA LEU A 168 -14.58 -21.28 -1.68
C LEU A 168 -13.18 -20.63 -1.69
N GLN A 169 -12.85 -19.82 -2.70
CA GLN A 169 -11.58 -19.13 -2.78
C GLN A 169 -11.56 -17.89 -1.89
N ALA A 170 -12.69 -17.18 -1.80
CA ALA A 170 -12.85 -16.09 -0.85
C ALA A 170 -12.73 -16.58 0.60
N SER A 171 -13.28 -17.76 0.94
CA SER A 171 -13.15 -18.34 2.27
C SER A 171 -11.72 -18.81 2.56
N VAL A 172 -11.04 -19.47 1.61
CA VAL A 172 -9.63 -19.87 1.76
C VAL A 172 -8.73 -18.65 1.93
N PHE A 173 -8.93 -17.61 1.12
CA PHE A 173 -8.18 -16.37 1.20
C PHE A 173 -8.44 -15.61 2.51
N ASN A 174 -9.68 -15.60 3.00
CA ASN A 174 -10.04 -15.07 4.31
C ASN A 174 -9.41 -15.87 5.44
N GLU A 175 -9.40 -17.20 5.39
CA GLU A 175 -8.75 -18.06 6.39
C GLU A 175 -7.23 -17.90 6.38
N MET A 176 -6.61 -17.66 5.22
CA MET A 176 -5.18 -17.31 5.13
C MET A 176 -4.91 -15.97 5.83
N CYS A 177 -5.75 -14.96 5.59
CA CYS A 177 -5.65 -13.69 6.29
C CYS A 177 -5.86 -13.86 7.80
N LEU A 178 -6.92 -14.57 8.24
CA LEU A 178 -7.24 -14.86 9.65
C LEU A 178 -6.14 -15.66 10.37
N SER A 179 -5.52 -16.62 9.67
CA SER A 179 -4.36 -17.35 10.16
C SER A 179 -3.22 -16.41 10.50
N CYS A 180 -2.98 -15.39 9.67
CA CYS A 180 -2.02 -14.31 9.91
C CYS A 180 -2.30 -13.59 11.25
N PHE A 181 -3.56 -13.24 11.53
CA PHE A 181 -3.97 -12.51 12.74
C PHE A 181 -3.83 -13.30 14.06
N ARG A 182 -3.95 -14.64 14.06
CA ARG A 182 -4.05 -15.44 15.30
C ARG A 182 -2.74 -15.55 16.14
N LYS A 183 -1.58 -15.19 15.59
CA LYS A 183 -0.25 -15.15 16.28
C LYS A 183 0.79 -14.51 15.34
N SER A 184 0.63 -13.22 15.04
CA SER A 184 1.38 -12.54 13.99
C SER A 184 2.80 -12.15 14.41
N GLY A 185 3.75 -12.34 13.50
CA GLY A 185 5.04 -11.65 13.58
C GLY A 185 4.86 -10.13 13.41
N THR A 186 5.82 -9.34 13.89
CA THR A 186 5.68 -7.88 13.94
C THR A 186 5.37 -7.24 12.58
N VAL A 187 5.93 -7.77 11.49
CA VAL A 187 5.65 -7.27 10.12
C VAL A 187 4.22 -7.56 9.69
N SER A 188 3.68 -8.74 10.01
CA SER A 188 2.29 -9.08 9.71
C SER A 188 1.34 -8.13 10.44
N LEU A 189 1.60 -7.84 11.72
CA LEU A 189 0.81 -6.86 12.48
C LEU A 189 0.89 -5.46 11.88
N LEU A 190 2.07 -5.04 11.41
CA LEU A 190 2.26 -3.74 10.78
C LEU A 190 1.49 -3.62 9.46
N VAL A 191 1.57 -4.62 8.58
CA VAL A 191 0.82 -4.65 7.31
C VAL A 191 -0.69 -4.72 7.56
N THR A 192 -1.11 -5.44 8.60
CA THR A 192 -2.48 -5.42 9.08
C THR A 192 -2.91 -4.02 9.53
N ALA A 193 -2.11 -3.33 10.34
CA ALA A 193 -2.42 -1.98 10.79
C ALA A 193 -2.53 -1.00 9.61
N MET A 194 -1.61 -1.08 8.65
CA MET A 194 -1.65 -0.35 7.39
C MET A 194 -2.97 -0.57 6.66
N LEU A 195 -3.35 -1.83 6.42
CA LEU A 195 -4.60 -2.19 5.77
C LEU A 195 -5.80 -1.59 6.50
N LEU A 196 -5.91 -1.79 7.81
CA LEU A 196 -7.05 -1.33 8.59
C LEU A 196 -7.16 0.19 8.59
N VAL A 197 -6.08 0.92 8.89
CA VAL A 197 -6.10 2.38 8.96
C VAL A 197 -6.43 2.97 7.58
N TYR A 198 -5.82 2.45 6.51
CA TYR A 198 -6.09 2.90 5.15
C TYR A 198 -7.51 2.61 4.71
N SER A 199 -8.00 1.39 4.93
CA SER A 199 -9.37 1.02 4.57
C SER A 199 -10.40 1.79 5.38
N LEU A 200 -10.16 2.04 6.67
CA LEU A 200 -11.04 2.87 7.50
C LEU A 200 -11.03 4.33 7.05
N PHE A 201 -9.86 4.87 6.74
CA PHE A 201 -9.74 6.22 6.20
C PHE A 201 -10.56 6.35 4.91
N PHE A 202 -10.35 5.47 3.93
CA PHE A 202 -11.11 5.53 2.68
C PHE A 202 -12.58 5.16 2.83
N ALA A 203 -12.96 4.29 3.77
CA ALA A 203 -14.37 4.06 4.10
C ALA A 203 -15.03 5.34 4.62
N TRP A 204 -14.31 6.08 5.48
CA TRP A 204 -14.77 7.35 6.01
C TRP A 204 -14.89 8.44 4.93
N ARG A 205 -14.03 8.36 3.90
CA ARG A 205 -13.98 9.32 2.79
C ARG A 205 -14.85 8.96 1.59
N ALA A 206 -15.25 7.70 1.43
CA ALA A 206 -16.00 7.19 0.29
C ALA A 206 -17.48 7.57 0.39
N ASN A 207 -17.78 8.81 0.02
CA ASN A 207 -19.12 9.39 0.10
C ASN A 207 -19.81 9.55 -1.27
N LEU A 208 -19.35 8.79 -2.27
CA LEU A 208 -19.87 8.85 -3.64
C LEU A 208 -20.99 7.83 -3.85
N ASP A 209 -21.99 8.20 -4.67
CA ASP A 209 -23.10 7.31 -5.04
C ASP A 209 -22.62 6.14 -5.92
N ILE A 210 -22.45 4.98 -5.29
CA ILE A 210 -21.99 3.73 -5.92
C ILE A 210 -23.02 3.17 -6.91
N GLY A 211 -24.27 3.67 -6.91
CA GLY A 211 -25.27 3.34 -7.93
C GLY A 211 -24.89 3.84 -9.32
N ARG A 212 -24.04 4.87 -9.42
CA ARG A 212 -23.56 5.42 -10.68
C ARG A 212 -22.24 4.76 -11.09
N PRO A 213 -22.16 4.09 -12.27
CA PRO A 213 -20.94 3.39 -12.71
C PRO A 213 -19.68 4.27 -12.75
N LEU A 214 -19.84 5.54 -13.13
CA LEU A 214 -18.73 6.50 -13.18
C LEU A 214 -18.10 6.72 -11.80
N LEU A 215 -18.92 6.94 -10.77
CA LEU A 215 -18.48 7.21 -9.41
C LEU A 215 -17.91 5.95 -8.74
N LEU A 216 -18.45 4.78 -9.08
CA LEU A 216 -17.89 3.51 -8.65
C LEU A 216 -16.44 3.35 -9.12
N GLY A 217 -16.15 3.63 -10.40
CA GLY A 217 -14.79 3.54 -10.93
C GLY A 217 -13.81 4.52 -10.28
N VAL A 218 -14.28 5.65 -9.74
CA VAL A 218 -13.45 6.57 -8.94
C VAL A 218 -13.11 5.95 -7.58
N VAL A 219 -14.10 5.38 -6.89
CA VAL A 219 -13.91 4.74 -5.59
C VAL A 219 -13.01 3.52 -5.69
N GLU A 220 -13.17 2.70 -6.74
CA GLU A 220 -12.41 1.47 -6.96
C GLU A 220 -10.89 1.68 -6.97
N ARG A 221 -10.40 2.77 -7.58
CA ARG A 221 -8.97 3.11 -7.66
C ARG A 221 -8.30 3.21 -6.29
N PHE A 222 -9.02 3.71 -5.29
CA PHE A 222 -8.48 3.88 -3.94
C PHE A 222 -8.27 2.54 -3.22
N TRP A 223 -8.83 1.42 -3.71
CA TRP A 223 -8.63 0.11 -3.10
C TRP A 223 -7.35 -0.59 -3.56
N LEU A 224 -6.68 -0.13 -4.61
CA LEU A 224 -5.43 -0.74 -5.13
C LEU A 224 -4.36 -0.94 -4.05
N GLN A 225 -4.16 0.06 -3.18
CA GLN A 225 -3.14 -0.01 -2.13
C GLN A 225 -3.52 -1.00 -1.02
N SER A 226 -4.80 -1.05 -0.61
CA SER A 226 -5.29 -2.08 0.32
C SER A 226 -5.21 -3.48 -0.28
N ASP A 227 -5.43 -3.61 -1.59
CA ASP A 227 -5.37 -4.88 -2.31
C ASP A 227 -3.97 -5.48 -2.30
N ALA A 228 -2.95 -4.62 -2.43
CA ALA A 228 -1.56 -5.02 -2.28
C ALA A 228 -1.27 -5.56 -0.88
N ALA A 229 -1.71 -4.86 0.18
CA ALA A 229 -1.54 -5.31 1.57
C ALA A 229 -2.24 -6.65 1.83
N VAL A 230 -3.45 -6.81 1.31
CA VAL A 230 -4.24 -8.04 1.40
C VAL A 230 -3.54 -9.21 0.71
N CYS A 231 -2.95 -9.01 -0.46
CA CYS A 231 -2.15 -10.04 -1.13
C CYS A 231 -0.91 -10.46 -0.31
N VAL A 232 -0.22 -9.50 0.32
CA VAL A 232 0.93 -9.77 1.19
C VAL A 232 0.50 -10.59 2.42
N LEU A 233 -0.58 -10.18 3.09
CA LEU A 233 -1.10 -10.88 4.27
C LEU A 233 -1.55 -12.31 3.93
N ALA A 234 -2.19 -12.51 2.78
CA ALA A 234 -2.57 -13.83 2.31
C ALA A 234 -1.34 -14.73 2.06
N GLY A 235 -0.28 -14.20 1.45
CA GLY A 235 0.98 -14.93 1.27
C GLY A 235 1.63 -15.34 2.60
N LEU A 236 1.70 -14.40 3.56
CA LEU A 236 2.20 -14.68 4.92
C LEU A 236 1.33 -15.73 5.64
N GLY A 237 0.02 -15.63 5.47
CA GLY A 237 -0.98 -16.57 5.97
C GLY A 237 -0.79 -17.98 5.42
N LEU A 238 -0.58 -18.11 4.10
CA LEU A 238 -0.32 -19.40 3.44
C LEU A 238 0.90 -20.08 4.04
N ASN A 239 2.02 -19.37 4.05
CA ASN A 239 3.29 -19.90 4.52
C ASN A 239 3.18 -20.39 5.96
N ARG A 240 2.47 -19.63 6.80
CA ARG A 240 2.22 -20.00 8.19
C ARG A 240 1.31 -21.22 8.32
N THR A 241 0.23 -21.31 7.55
CA THR A 241 -0.66 -22.48 7.56
C THR A 241 0.10 -23.73 7.14
N CYS A 242 0.90 -23.68 6.08
CA CYS A 242 1.79 -24.77 5.67
C CYS A 242 2.76 -25.16 6.79
N SER A 243 3.39 -24.18 7.45
CA SER A 243 4.32 -24.42 8.57
C SER A 243 3.64 -25.08 9.78
N ILE A 244 2.40 -24.71 10.09
CA ILE A 244 1.63 -25.31 11.19
C ILE A 244 1.25 -26.75 10.85
N LEU A 245 0.81 -27.00 9.61
CA LEU A 245 0.44 -28.34 9.15
C LEU A 245 1.66 -29.26 9.12
N GLU A 246 2.82 -28.77 8.65
CA GLU A 246 4.09 -29.51 8.71
C GLU A 246 4.46 -29.89 10.15
N ARG A 247 4.34 -28.95 11.10
CA ARG A 247 4.62 -29.23 12.52
C ARG A 247 3.66 -30.23 13.16
N LYS A 248 2.39 -30.26 12.73
CA LYS A 248 1.35 -31.12 13.33
C LYS A 248 1.24 -32.50 12.70
N LEU A 249 1.40 -32.58 11.38
CA LEU A 249 1.10 -33.76 10.56
C LEU A 249 2.34 -34.35 9.87
N GLY A 250 3.51 -33.71 10.01
CA GLY A 250 4.73 -34.10 9.30
C GLY A 250 4.68 -33.76 7.81
N SER A 251 5.64 -34.29 7.04
CA SER A 251 5.69 -34.20 5.57
C SER A 251 5.74 -32.77 5.00
N GLY A 252 6.79 -32.01 5.31
CA GLY A 252 6.98 -30.64 4.83
C GLY A 252 6.92 -30.46 3.31
N ALA A 253 7.44 -31.44 2.54
CA ALA A 253 7.37 -31.41 1.09
C ALA A 253 5.92 -31.40 0.57
N PHE A 254 5.04 -32.21 1.18
CA PHE A 254 3.63 -32.29 0.81
C PHE A 254 2.93 -30.94 0.97
N TRP A 255 3.05 -30.31 2.15
CA TRP A 255 2.39 -29.03 2.43
C TRP A 255 2.92 -27.88 1.57
N LYS A 256 4.20 -27.91 1.20
CA LYS A 256 4.77 -26.95 0.23
C LYS A 256 4.17 -27.15 -1.16
N ILE A 257 4.09 -28.40 -1.65
CA ILE A 257 3.47 -28.72 -2.94
C ILE A 257 1.99 -28.29 -2.94
N THR A 258 1.24 -28.62 -1.89
CA THR A 258 -0.17 -28.21 -1.77
C THR A 258 -0.32 -26.68 -1.78
N GLY A 259 0.57 -25.94 -1.10
CA GLY A 259 0.56 -24.48 -1.11
C GLY A 259 0.84 -23.89 -2.49
N TRP A 260 1.78 -24.47 -3.25
CA TRP A 260 2.05 -24.08 -4.63
C TRP A 260 0.88 -24.38 -5.57
N LEU A 261 0.30 -25.59 -5.48
CA LEU A 261 -0.88 -25.95 -6.27
C LEU A 261 -2.04 -25.00 -6.01
N LEU A 262 -2.34 -24.71 -4.73
CA LEU A 262 -3.36 -23.73 -4.36
C LEU A 262 -3.09 -22.36 -4.99
N THR A 263 -1.84 -21.89 -4.92
CA THR A 263 -1.43 -20.59 -5.49
C THR A 263 -1.62 -20.56 -7.01
N ILE A 264 -1.23 -21.62 -7.72
CA ILE A 264 -1.39 -21.75 -9.17
C ILE A 264 -2.87 -21.78 -9.54
N THR A 265 -3.70 -22.55 -8.84
CA THR A 265 -5.14 -22.61 -9.08
C THR A 265 -5.80 -21.24 -8.89
N LEU A 266 -5.46 -20.53 -7.81
CA LEU A 266 -5.96 -19.18 -7.56
C LEU A 266 -5.49 -18.19 -8.63
N PHE A 267 -4.25 -18.32 -9.10
CA PHE A 267 -3.70 -17.48 -10.17
C PHE A 267 -4.44 -17.69 -11.49
N VAL A 268 -4.55 -18.94 -11.96
CA VAL A 268 -5.24 -19.26 -13.22
C VAL A 268 -6.70 -18.81 -13.17
N HIS A 269 -7.37 -19.03 -12.04
CA HIS A 269 -8.75 -18.56 -11.87
C HIS A 269 -8.85 -17.03 -11.93
N SER A 270 -7.95 -16.30 -11.25
CA SER A 270 -7.95 -14.83 -11.27
C SER A 270 -7.72 -14.26 -12.67
N VAL A 271 -6.86 -14.91 -13.47
CA VAL A 271 -6.64 -14.53 -14.87
C VAL A 271 -7.93 -14.73 -15.68
N HIS A 272 -8.57 -15.89 -15.53
CA HIS A 272 -9.81 -16.20 -16.28
C HIS A 272 -10.99 -15.30 -15.87
N THR A 273 -11.15 -14.96 -14.59
CA THR A 273 -12.20 -14.04 -14.14
C THR A 273 -11.91 -12.60 -14.52
N SER A 274 -10.64 -12.19 -14.58
CA SER A 274 -10.28 -10.81 -14.95
C SER A 274 -10.37 -10.56 -16.46
N HIS A 275 -10.35 -11.62 -17.28
CA HIS A 275 -10.55 -11.55 -18.73
C HIS A 275 -12.05 -11.44 -19.12
N LYS A 276 -12.96 -11.84 -18.24
CA LYS A 276 -14.41 -11.73 -18.47
C LYS A 276 -14.95 -10.40 -17.95
#